data_AF-A0A7V9IBW9-F1
#
_entry.id   AF-A0A7V9IBW9-F1
#
_cell.length_a   1.000
_cell.length_b   1.000
_cell.length_c   1.000
_cell.angle_alpha   90.00
_cell.angle_beta   90.00
_cell.angle_gamma   90.00
#
_symmetry.space_group_name_H-M   'P 1'
#
loop_
_entity.id
_entity.type
_entity.pdbx_description
1 polymer ?
#
loop_
_entity_poly.entity_id
_entity_poly.type
_entity_poly.pdbx_seq_one_letter_code
_entity_poly.pdbx_strand_id
1 'polypeptide(L)'
;MTDILNRIDRAAAPAFAKHSVSSRRQFVGTAGASLGALGLLSIPGVASAKHENTQTILNVAATVEVIATIVNTVGFKKGLGGDAVTMRNIRAAAREELIHYQVLVASGGRSASKKIWVPDAVFANRTSFLSTLEVGDQIFVNAYLIATHAFGVRRQEDLATIAAEFMGVEAVHRALARQSLGKLGNDRVFMKFDQKETAPDAPNKGQPGFDELSGAVKQLQAAGFGIGTKGKGPGRFFDFDEVKKDTPNDPDLNTFLPDAN
;
A
#
# COMPACT_ATOMS: atom_id res chain seq x y z
N MET A 1 -22.41 -13.44 -8.20
CA MET A 1 -21.26 -12.70 -8.76
C MET A 1 -21.64 -11.84 -9.98
N THR A 2 -22.67 -12.22 -10.75
CA THR A 2 -23.19 -11.48 -11.92
C THR A 2 -23.87 -10.15 -11.57
N ASP A 3 -24.43 -9.99 -10.37
CA ASP A 3 -25.35 -8.89 -10.07
C ASP A 3 -24.68 -7.56 -9.67
N ILE A 4 -23.52 -7.61 -9.01
CA ILE A 4 -22.75 -6.39 -8.66
C ILE A 4 -22.14 -5.74 -9.91
N LEU A 5 -21.57 -6.54 -10.81
CA LEU A 5 -21.05 -6.05 -12.09
C LEU A 5 -22.17 -5.46 -12.97
N ASN A 6 -23.35 -6.09 -12.97
CA ASN A 6 -24.52 -5.57 -13.68
C ASN A 6 -25.05 -4.25 -13.07
N ARG A 7 -24.91 -4.03 -11.75
CA ARG A 7 -25.30 -2.75 -11.10
C ARG A 7 -24.33 -1.62 -11.48
N ILE A 8 -23.03 -1.88 -11.57
CA ILE A 8 -22.03 -0.92 -12.04
C ILE A 8 -22.24 -0.59 -13.52
N ASP A 9 -22.49 -1.60 -14.37
CA ASP A 9 -22.77 -1.41 -15.80
C ASP A 9 -24.03 -0.55 -16.02
N ARG A 10 -25.10 -0.79 -15.26
CA ARG A 10 -26.34 0.01 -15.35
C ARG A 10 -26.16 1.46 -14.87
N ALA A 11 -25.29 1.69 -13.88
CA ALA A 11 -24.99 3.03 -13.38
C ALA A 11 -24.05 3.82 -14.31
N ALA A 12 -23.14 3.16 -15.04
CA ALA A 12 -22.14 3.80 -15.89
C ALA A 12 -22.54 3.93 -17.38
N ALA A 13 -23.49 3.13 -17.86
CA ALA A 13 -23.87 3.07 -19.28
C ALA A 13 -24.30 4.40 -19.93
N PRO A 14 -25.03 5.32 -19.26
CA PRO A 14 -25.44 6.58 -19.90
C PRO A 14 -24.28 7.57 -20.05
N ALA A 15 -23.25 7.52 -19.19
CA ALA A 15 -22.23 8.55 -19.08
C ALA A 15 -20.95 8.27 -19.90
N PHE A 16 -20.71 7.03 -20.34
CA PHE A 16 -19.44 6.61 -20.97
C PHE A 16 -19.58 5.89 -22.31
N ALA A 17 -20.73 5.99 -22.99
CA ALA A 17 -21.04 5.29 -24.25
C ALA A 17 -20.06 5.53 -25.43
N LYS A 18 -19.08 6.45 -25.29
CA LYS A 18 -18.06 6.73 -26.32
C LYS A 18 -16.70 6.08 -26.06
N HIS A 19 -16.49 5.39 -24.93
CA HIS A 19 -15.27 4.62 -24.70
C HIS A 19 -15.60 3.13 -24.59
N SER A 20 -15.14 2.37 -25.60
CA SER A 20 -15.41 0.94 -25.75
C SER A 20 -15.12 0.15 -24.46
N VAL A 21 -16.17 -0.53 -23.98
CA VAL A 21 -16.18 -1.48 -22.84
C VAL A 21 -15.30 -2.72 -23.10
N SER A 22 -14.69 -2.83 -24.28
CA SER A 22 -13.83 -3.96 -24.67
C SER A 22 -12.57 -4.14 -23.82
N SER A 23 -12.10 -3.10 -23.11
CA SER A 23 -10.89 -3.19 -22.28
C SER A 23 -11.10 -3.90 -20.93
N ARG A 24 -12.34 -3.99 -20.41
CA ARG A 24 -12.62 -4.62 -19.10
C ARG A 24 -13.03 -6.09 -19.22
N ARG A 25 -13.65 -6.49 -20.33
CA ARG A 25 -14.04 -7.90 -20.57
C ARG A 25 -12.88 -8.83 -20.98
N GLN A 26 -11.72 -8.29 -21.37
CA GLN A 26 -10.50 -9.08 -21.55
C GLN A 26 -9.89 -9.58 -20.23
N PHE A 27 -10.37 -9.13 -19.08
CA PHE A 27 -9.80 -9.43 -17.77
C PHE A 27 -10.16 -10.83 -17.19
N VAL A 28 -10.97 -11.64 -17.88
CA VAL A 28 -11.31 -13.01 -17.45
C VAL A 28 -10.59 -14.10 -18.27
N GLY A 29 -9.69 -13.75 -19.20
CA GLY A 29 -9.07 -14.79 -20.03
C GLY A 29 -7.81 -14.38 -20.77
N THR A 30 -6.69 -14.24 -20.06
CA THR A 30 -5.34 -14.44 -20.62
C THR A 30 -4.34 -14.69 -19.50
N ALA A 31 -4.24 -15.95 -19.06
CA ALA A 31 -3.08 -16.44 -18.35
C ALA A 31 -1.95 -16.72 -19.36
N GLY A 32 -0.87 -15.93 -19.32
CA GLY A 32 0.42 -16.22 -19.96
C GLY A 32 1.50 -15.33 -19.32
N ALA A 33 2.36 -15.86 -18.44
CA ALA A 33 3.77 -16.18 -18.73
C ALA A 33 4.48 -15.02 -19.46
N SER A 34 5.56 -14.40 -19.00
CA SER A 34 6.56 -14.67 -17.96
C SER A 34 7.46 -13.41 -17.86
N LEU A 35 8.20 -13.23 -16.76
CA LEU A 35 9.50 -12.55 -16.59
C LEU A 35 9.60 -11.90 -15.18
N GLY A 36 10.49 -12.42 -14.32
CA GLY A 36 10.83 -11.76 -13.04
C GLY A 36 11.22 -12.67 -11.86
N ALA A 37 11.60 -13.93 -12.07
CA ALA A 37 11.83 -14.90 -10.99
C ALA A 37 13.20 -14.83 -10.28
N LEU A 38 14.09 -13.88 -10.60
CA LEU A 38 15.47 -13.91 -10.04
C LEU A 38 15.66 -13.16 -8.71
N GLY A 39 14.65 -12.45 -8.19
CA GLY A 39 14.75 -11.69 -6.93
C GLY A 39 13.95 -12.24 -5.74
N LEU A 40 12.99 -13.12 -5.99
CA LEU A 40 12.04 -13.59 -4.96
C LEU A 40 12.47 -14.89 -4.27
N LEU A 41 13.44 -15.62 -4.82
CA LEU A 41 13.86 -16.92 -4.28
C LEU A 41 14.63 -16.82 -2.94
N SER A 42 14.94 -15.61 -2.47
CA SER A 42 15.70 -15.36 -1.25
C SER A 42 14.91 -14.71 -0.11
N ILE A 43 13.60 -14.49 -0.27
CA ILE A 43 12.74 -14.00 0.83
C ILE A 43 11.89 -15.16 1.35
N PRO A 44 12.17 -15.69 2.54
CA PRO A 44 11.29 -16.65 3.19
C PRO A 44 9.87 -16.05 3.32
N GLY A 45 8.87 -16.64 2.67
CA GLY A 45 7.46 -16.28 2.82
C GLY A 45 6.82 -15.46 1.69
N VAL A 46 7.56 -15.01 0.67
CA VAL A 46 6.99 -14.30 -0.50
C VAL A 46 7.05 -15.20 -1.74
N ALA A 47 6.16 -16.20 -1.80
CA ALA A 47 6.03 -17.05 -2.98
C ALA A 47 5.12 -16.38 -4.03
N SER A 48 5.61 -16.21 -5.27
CA SER A 48 4.78 -15.82 -6.42
C SER A 48 3.99 -17.05 -6.87
N ALA A 49 2.74 -17.17 -6.41
CA ALA A 49 1.79 -18.15 -6.92
C ALA A 49 0.66 -17.41 -7.60
N LYS A 50 0.34 -17.78 -8.86
CA LYS A 50 -0.96 -17.43 -9.45
C LYS A 50 -2.03 -17.99 -8.50
N HIS A 51 -2.80 -17.08 -7.92
CA HIS A 51 -3.65 -17.26 -6.74
C HIS A 51 -2.89 -17.26 -5.40
N GLU A 52 -2.48 -16.07 -4.96
CA GLU A 52 -2.00 -15.84 -3.59
C GLU A 52 -3.06 -16.33 -2.60
N ASN A 53 -2.70 -17.29 -1.75
CA ASN A 53 -3.60 -17.76 -0.68
C ASN A 53 -3.72 -16.70 0.42
N THR A 54 -4.73 -16.82 1.28
CA THR A 54 -5.00 -15.88 2.38
C THR A 54 -3.76 -15.57 3.21
N GLN A 55 -2.95 -16.58 3.53
CA GLN A 55 -1.75 -16.39 4.34
C GLN A 55 -0.68 -15.56 3.61
N THR A 56 -0.48 -15.80 2.31
CA THR A 56 0.43 -14.96 1.50
C THR A 56 -0.01 -13.50 1.51
N ILE A 57 -1.32 -13.25 1.37
CA ILE A 57 -1.88 -11.89 1.40
C ILE A 57 -1.58 -11.21 2.74
N LEU A 58 -1.92 -11.88 3.85
CA LEU A 58 -1.71 -11.36 5.20
C LEU A 58 -0.21 -11.13 5.50
N ASN A 59 0.67 -12.02 5.04
CA ASN A 59 2.11 -11.87 5.24
C ASN A 59 2.69 -10.71 4.45
N VAL A 60 2.27 -10.53 3.19
CA VAL A 60 2.69 -9.39 2.36
C VAL A 60 2.19 -8.09 2.98
N ALA A 61 0.91 -8.01 3.35
CA ALA A 61 0.33 -6.86 4.04
C ALA A 61 1.12 -6.53 5.32
N ALA A 62 1.34 -7.51 6.20
CA ALA A 62 2.09 -7.29 7.44
C ALA A 62 3.54 -6.84 7.19
N THR A 63 4.15 -7.29 6.10
CA THR A 63 5.51 -6.86 5.71
C THR A 63 5.54 -5.41 5.26
N VAL A 64 4.54 -4.98 4.47
CA VAL A 64 4.49 -3.60 4.01
C VAL A 64 4.11 -2.63 5.12
N GLU A 65 3.26 -3.03 6.07
CA GLU A 65 2.93 -2.22 7.24
C GLU A 65 4.13 -1.98 8.18
N VAL A 66 5.03 -2.97 8.28
CA VAL A 66 6.32 -2.78 8.96
C VAL A 66 7.13 -1.65 8.30
N ILE A 67 7.18 -1.62 6.96
CA ILE A 67 7.89 -0.58 6.21
C ILE A 67 7.20 0.78 6.42
N ALA A 68 5.87 0.82 6.29
CA ALA A 68 5.04 2.01 6.44
C ALA A 68 5.22 2.66 7.81
N THR A 69 5.08 1.86 8.88
CA THR A 69 5.30 2.29 10.27
C THR A 69 6.69 2.87 10.47
N ILE A 70 7.73 2.20 9.94
CA ILE A 70 9.12 2.67 10.05
C ILE A 70 9.28 4.01 9.37
N VAL A 71 8.83 4.13 8.11
CA VAL A 71 9.00 5.34 7.31
C VAL A 71 8.27 6.52 7.95
N ASN A 72 6.99 6.34 8.31
CA ASN A 72 6.19 7.39 8.93
C ASN A 72 6.74 7.82 10.30
N THR A 73 7.09 6.86 11.17
CA THR A 73 7.64 7.17 12.51
C THR A 73 8.98 7.90 12.42
N VAL A 74 9.90 7.43 11.57
CA VAL A 74 11.23 8.06 11.44
C VAL A 74 11.13 9.42 10.75
N GLY A 75 10.25 9.56 9.75
CA GLY A 75 9.98 10.83 9.10
C GLY A 75 9.41 11.87 10.07
N PHE A 76 8.47 11.46 10.93
CA PHE A 76 7.96 12.30 12.02
C PHE A 76 9.08 12.74 12.96
N LYS A 77 9.90 11.81 13.48
CA LYS A 77 10.99 12.15 14.40
C LYS A 77 12.02 13.11 13.80
N LYS A 78 12.19 13.09 12.47
CA LYS A 78 13.08 13.99 11.72
C LYS A 78 12.45 15.34 11.38
N GLY A 79 11.17 15.58 11.70
CA GLY A 79 10.48 16.83 11.39
C GLY A 79 10.22 17.03 9.89
N LEU A 80 10.14 15.94 9.10
CA LEU A 80 10.07 16.03 7.64
C LEU A 80 8.71 16.47 7.09
N GLY A 81 7.72 16.75 7.95
CA GLY A 81 6.46 17.36 7.56
C GLY A 81 6.55 18.86 7.26
N GLY A 82 7.54 19.56 7.83
CA GLY A 82 7.83 20.98 7.56
C GLY A 82 6.87 22.00 8.20
N ASP A 83 5.60 21.67 8.40
CA ASP A 83 4.60 22.52 9.06
C ASP A 83 3.76 21.72 10.08
N ALA A 84 3.09 22.42 10.99
CA ALA A 84 2.39 21.80 12.12
C ALA A 84 1.24 20.86 11.69
N VAL A 85 0.51 21.21 10.63
CA VAL A 85 -0.62 20.40 10.13
C VAL A 85 -0.09 19.13 9.50
N THR A 86 0.89 19.24 8.60
CA THR A 86 1.53 18.08 7.96
C THR A 86 2.19 17.18 9.00
N MET A 87 2.90 17.74 9.98
CA MET A 87 3.52 16.98 11.07
C MET A 87 2.50 16.20 11.89
N ARG A 88 1.31 16.77 12.12
CA ARG A 88 0.22 16.10 12.81
C ARG A 88 -0.38 14.97 11.98
N ASN A 89 -0.53 15.16 10.66
CA ASN A 89 -1.01 14.11 9.77
C ASN A 89 -0.01 12.93 9.69
N ILE A 90 1.30 13.20 9.62
CA ILE A 90 2.33 12.14 9.64
C ILE A 90 2.32 11.41 10.98
N ARG A 91 2.10 12.13 12.09
CA ARG A 91 1.94 11.52 13.42
C ARG A 91 0.78 10.53 13.44
N ALA A 92 -0.39 10.95 12.93
CA ALA A 92 -1.58 10.10 12.83
C ALA A 92 -1.30 8.89 11.94
N ALA A 93 -0.76 9.09 10.74
CA ALA A 93 -0.41 8.01 9.82
C ALA A 93 0.55 6.99 10.47
N ALA A 94 1.62 7.45 11.12
CA ALA A 94 2.55 6.57 11.83
C ALA A 94 1.86 5.66 12.86
N ARG A 95 0.85 6.19 13.57
CA ARG A 95 0.06 5.43 14.54
C ARG A 95 -0.85 4.42 13.85
N GLU A 96 -1.57 4.83 12.81
CA GLU A 96 -2.49 3.96 12.08
C GLU A 96 -1.74 2.81 11.37
N GLU A 97 -0.57 3.04 10.77
CA GLU A 97 0.21 1.93 10.17
C GLU A 97 0.65 0.88 11.22
N LEU A 98 0.97 1.33 12.44
CA LEU A 98 1.29 0.40 13.53
C LEU A 98 0.06 -0.42 13.93
N ILE A 99 -1.13 0.20 13.90
CA ILE A 99 -2.39 -0.48 14.20
C ILE A 99 -2.78 -1.42 13.07
N HIS A 100 -2.61 -1.04 11.80
CA HIS A 100 -2.75 -1.92 10.64
C HIS A 100 -1.90 -3.18 10.81
N TYR A 101 -0.62 -3.03 11.15
CA TYR A 101 0.26 -4.16 11.44
C TYR A 101 -0.28 -5.05 12.58
N GLN A 102 -0.75 -4.46 13.68
CA GLN A 102 -1.27 -5.22 14.82
C GLN A 102 -2.52 -6.02 14.46
N VAL A 103 -3.46 -5.42 13.73
CA VAL A 103 -4.67 -6.09 13.24
C VAL A 103 -4.30 -7.22 12.28
N LEU A 104 -3.33 -7.03 11.38
CA LEU A 104 -2.87 -8.08 10.48
C LEU A 104 -2.23 -9.24 11.23
N VAL A 105 -1.42 -8.96 12.26
CA VAL A 105 -0.83 -10.00 13.11
C VAL A 105 -1.90 -10.76 13.90
N ALA A 106 -2.89 -10.05 14.45
CA ALA A 106 -4.05 -10.66 15.11
C ALA A 106 -4.85 -11.54 14.14
N SER A 107 -4.92 -11.15 12.86
CA SER A 107 -5.54 -11.91 11.77
C SER A 107 -4.68 -13.08 11.25
N GLY A 108 -3.52 -13.35 11.88
CA GLY A 108 -2.63 -14.45 11.53
C GLY A 108 -1.50 -14.08 10.54
N GLY A 109 -1.39 -12.82 10.15
CA GLY A 109 -0.32 -12.31 9.30
C GLY A 109 1.05 -12.32 9.96
N ARG A 110 2.10 -12.55 9.17
CA ARG A 110 3.49 -12.56 9.62
C ARG A 110 4.35 -11.79 8.63
N SER A 111 4.97 -10.71 9.10
CA SER A 111 5.94 -9.95 8.31
C SER A 111 7.14 -10.83 7.94
N ALA A 112 7.59 -10.78 6.70
CA ALA A 112 8.76 -11.51 6.21
C ALA A 112 10.07 -11.09 6.92
N SER A 113 10.15 -9.83 7.37
CA SER A 113 11.23 -9.34 8.22
C SER A 113 10.75 -8.13 9.02
N LYS A 114 11.29 -7.98 10.24
CA LYS A 114 11.19 -6.76 11.05
C LYS A 114 12.37 -5.82 10.90
N LYS A 115 13.42 -6.25 10.20
CA LYS A 115 14.61 -5.47 9.90
C LYS A 115 14.54 -4.98 8.46
N ILE A 116 14.34 -3.67 8.28
CA ILE A 116 14.11 -3.05 6.97
C ILE A 116 15.26 -2.13 6.61
N TRP A 117 15.83 -2.31 5.42
CA TRP A 117 16.74 -1.35 4.81
C TRP A 117 15.92 -0.24 4.16
N VAL A 118 16.08 1.00 4.63
CA VAL A 118 15.43 2.18 4.04
C VAL A 118 16.49 3.01 3.32
N PRO A 119 16.29 3.39 2.05
CA PRO A 119 17.20 4.26 1.33
C PRO A 119 17.37 5.63 1.99
N ASP A 120 18.59 6.17 2.02
CA ASP A 120 18.84 7.50 2.60
C ASP A 120 18.04 8.60 1.89
N ALA A 121 17.80 8.42 0.59
CA ALA A 121 17.01 9.31 -0.25
C ALA A 121 15.59 9.54 0.30
N VAL A 122 14.99 8.54 0.97
CA VAL A 122 13.65 8.66 1.58
C VAL A 122 13.62 9.77 2.62
N PHE A 123 14.68 9.91 3.42
CA PHE A 123 14.75 10.87 4.52
C PHE A 123 15.63 12.09 4.22
N ALA A 124 15.99 12.31 2.95
CA ALA A 124 16.93 13.36 2.57
C ALA A 124 16.35 14.78 2.80
N ASN A 125 15.06 14.97 2.53
CA ASN A 125 14.35 16.22 2.75
C ASN A 125 12.83 15.97 2.74
N ARG A 126 12.05 17.01 3.08
CA ARG A 126 10.58 17.00 3.09
C ARG A 126 9.97 16.46 1.80
N THR A 127 10.43 16.96 0.64
CA THR A 127 9.87 16.58 -0.65
C THR A 127 10.11 15.11 -0.95
N SER A 128 11.32 14.60 -0.72
CA SER A 128 11.64 13.18 -0.91
C SER A 128 10.80 12.29 0.00
N PHE A 129 10.63 12.68 1.25
CA PHE A 129 9.83 11.94 2.23
C PHE A 129 8.35 11.89 1.85
N LEU A 130 7.72 13.04 1.63
CA LEU A 130 6.30 13.10 1.26
C LEU A 130 6.02 12.46 -0.11
N SER A 131 6.97 12.54 -1.06
CA SER A 131 6.86 11.82 -2.33
C SER A 131 6.98 10.31 -2.14
N THR A 132 7.76 9.86 -1.15
CA THR A 132 7.83 8.43 -0.79
C THR A 132 6.50 7.97 -0.20
N LEU A 133 5.89 8.74 0.71
CA LEU A 133 4.54 8.44 1.22
C LEU A 133 3.52 8.39 0.08
N GLU A 134 3.47 9.41 -0.78
CA GLU A 134 2.57 9.46 -1.94
C GLU A 134 2.64 8.19 -2.83
N VAL A 135 3.84 7.68 -3.07
CA VAL A 135 4.06 6.48 -3.88
C VAL A 135 3.74 5.21 -3.09
N GLY A 136 4.17 5.14 -1.83
CA GLY A 136 3.94 4.02 -0.93
C GLY A 136 2.44 3.78 -0.73
N ASP A 137 1.71 4.82 -0.37
CA ASP A 137 0.27 4.74 -0.12
C ASP A 137 -0.48 4.39 -1.42
N GLN A 138 0.01 4.81 -2.60
CA GLN A 138 -0.57 4.33 -3.88
C GLN A 138 -0.38 2.83 -4.04
N ILE A 139 0.79 2.31 -3.67
CA ILE A 139 1.07 0.87 -3.68
C ILE A 139 0.15 0.17 -2.68
N PHE A 140 -0.12 0.74 -1.51
CA PHE A 140 -0.96 0.11 -0.49
C PHE A 140 -2.44 0.15 -0.85
N VAL A 141 -2.96 1.25 -1.39
CA VAL A 141 -4.31 1.30 -1.98
C VAL A 141 -4.49 0.19 -3.02
N ASN A 142 -3.50 -0.01 -3.90
CA ASN A 142 -3.53 -1.08 -4.90
C ASN A 142 -3.53 -2.48 -4.25
N ALA A 143 -2.64 -2.69 -3.28
CA ALA A 143 -2.53 -3.94 -2.54
C ALA A 143 -3.83 -4.29 -1.83
N TYR A 144 -4.45 -3.33 -1.13
CA TYR A 144 -5.67 -3.55 -0.40
C TYR A 144 -6.91 -3.73 -1.29
N LEU A 145 -6.93 -3.11 -2.48
CA LEU A 145 -7.94 -3.42 -3.49
C LEU A 145 -7.85 -4.89 -3.95
N ILE A 146 -6.63 -5.38 -4.23
CA ILE A 146 -6.38 -6.78 -4.60
C ILE A 146 -6.79 -7.71 -3.46
N ALA A 147 -6.38 -7.40 -2.23
CA ALA A 147 -6.71 -8.19 -1.04
C ALA A 147 -8.23 -8.27 -0.81
N THR A 148 -8.93 -7.13 -0.89
CA THR A 148 -10.40 -7.05 -0.76
C THR A 148 -11.08 -7.99 -1.75
N HIS A 149 -10.70 -7.92 -3.03
CA HIS A 149 -11.25 -8.79 -4.07
C HIS A 149 -10.91 -10.27 -3.80
N ALA A 150 -9.66 -10.57 -3.44
CA ALA A 150 -9.17 -11.90 -3.19
C ALA A 150 -9.88 -12.58 -1.99
N PHE A 151 -10.11 -11.85 -0.91
CA PHE A 151 -10.86 -12.32 0.25
C PHE A 151 -12.35 -12.48 -0.05
N GLY A 152 -12.94 -11.54 -0.81
CA GLY A 152 -14.34 -11.62 -1.25
C GLY A 152 -14.64 -12.85 -2.10
N VAL A 153 -13.78 -13.17 -3.09
CA VAL A 153 -13.91 -14.40 -3.90
C VAL A 153 -13.83 -15.67 -3.04
N ARG A 154 -13.11 -15.62 -1.92
CA ARG A 154 -12.95 -16.73 -0.97
C ARG A 154 -14.00 -16.77 0.14
N ARG A 155 -14.97 -15.85 0.13
CA ARG A 155 -15.99 -15.71 1.18
C ARG A 155 -15.38 -15.47 2.57
N GLN A 156 -14.28 -14.71 2.62
CA GLN A 156 -13.65 -14.27 3.87
C GLN A 156 -14.08 -12.84 4.14
N GLU A 157 -15.35 -12.68 4.53
CA GLU A 157 -16.04 -11.38 4.60
C GLU A 157 -15.37 -10.41 5.58
N ASP A 158 -14.93 -10.89 6.74
CA ASP A 158 -14.22 -10.07 7.74
C ASP A 158 -12.89 -9.54 7.19
N LEU A 159 -12.08 -10.41 6.57
CA LEU A 159 -10.80 -10.01 5.97
C LEU A 159 -10.99 -9.07 4.77
N ALA A 160 -12.05 -9.28 3.97
CA ALA A 160 -12.40 -8.38 2.89
C ALA A 160 -12.79 -6.99 3.40
N THR A 161 -13.51 -6.93 4.53
CA THR A 161 -13.91 -5.68 5.18
C THR A 161 -12.69 -4.94 5.73
N ILE A 162 -11.84 -5.63 6.50
CA ILE A 162 -10.58 -5.06 7.03
C ILE A 162 -9.71 -4.49 5.90
N ALA A 163 -9.54 -5.25 4.80
CA ALA A 163 -8.78 -4.77 3.66
C ALA A 163 -9.40 -3.53 3.00
N ALA A 164 -10.73 -3.46 2.92
CA ALA A 164 -11.42 -2.29 2.38
C ALA A 164 -11.31 -1.06 3.29
N GLU A 165 -11.35 -1.25 4.61
CA GLU A 165 -11.13 -0.18 5.58
C GLU A 165 -9.71 0.38 5.49
N PHE A 166 -8.70 -0.49 5.42
CA PHE A 166 -7.30 -0.08 5.25
C PHE A 166 -7.12 0.67 3.93
N MET A 167 -7.69 0.17 2.82
CA MET A 167 -7.67 0.89 1.54
C MET A 167 -8.22 2.33 1.65
N GLY A 168 -9.26 2.54 2.47
CA GLY A 168 -9.81 3.86 2.75
C GLY A 168 -8.82 4.75 3.51
N VAL A 169 -8.16 4.22 4.53
CA VAL A 169 -7.13 4.92 5.31
C VAL A 169 -5.94 5.31 4.42
N GLU A 170 -5.43 4.37 3.62
CA GLU A 170 -4.32 4.63 2.68
C GLU A 170 -4.65 5.73 1.68
N ALA A 171 -5.90 5.78 1.20
CA ALA A 171 -6.34 6.86 0.32
C ALA A 171 -6.29 8.22 1.02
N VAL A 172 -6.61 8.29 2.32
CA VAL A 172 -6.50 9.51 3.14
C VAL A 172 -5.03 9.90 3.33
N HIS A 173 -4.15 8.96 3.73
CA HIS A 173 -2.71 9.21 3.89
C HIS A 173 -2.13 9.81 2.61
N ARG A 174 -2.43 9.17 1.48
CA ARG A 174 -1.96 9.60 0.17
C ARG A 174 -2.45 10.99 -0.22
N ALA A 175 -3.72 11.27 0.02
CA ALA A 175 -4.32 12.57 -0.28
C ALA A 175 -3.67 13.68 0.55
N LEU A 176 -3.42 13.44 1.84
CA LEU A 176 -2.77 14.38 2.75
C LEU A 176 -1.29 14.58 2.40
N ALA A 177 -0.55 13.53 2.02
CA ALA A 177 0.82 13.66 1.54
C ALA A 177 0.89 14.54 0.28
N ARG A 178 -0.04 14.33 -0.67
CA ARG A 178 -0.13 15.14 -1.89
C ARG A 178 -0.54 16.58 -1.62
N GLN A 179 -1.52 16.81 -0.75
CA GLN A 179 -1.90 18.16 -0.32
C GLN A 179 -0.70 18.89 0.31
N SER A 180 0.08 18.19 1.14
CA SER A 180 1.29 18.73 1.78
C SER A 180 2.38 19.08 0.77
N LEU A 181 2.39 18.42 -0.40
CA LEU A 181 3.24 18.75 -1.55
C LEU A 181 2.66 19.85 -2.46
N GLY A 182 1.51 20.45 -2.11
CA GLY A 182 0.82 21.43 -2.94
C GLY A 182 0.13 20.82 -4.17
N LYS A 183 -0.14 19.51 -4.17
CA LYS A 183 -0.79 18.78 -5.26
C LYS A 183 -2.24 18.48 -4.91
N LEU A 184 -3.07 18.23 -5.93
CA LEU A 184 -4.40 17.63 -5.74
C LEU A 184 -4.27 16.27 -5.03
N GLY A 185 -5.18 15.94 -4.11
CA GLY A 185 -5.20 14.63 -3.42
C GLY A 185 -5.23 13.42 -4.36
N ASN A 186 -5.71 13.65 -5.59
CA ASN A 186 -5.91 12.74 -6.73
C ASN A 186 -7.24 11.98 -6.78
N ASP A 187 -8.33 12.64 -6.38
CA ASP A 187 -9.74 12.28 -6.57
C ASP A 187 -10.04 11.50 -7.87
N ARG A 188 -9.86 10.19 -7.83
CA ARG A 188 -9.89 9.27 -8.98
C ARG A 188 -11.10 8.37 -8.83
N VAL A 189 -11.84 8.22 -9.92
CA VAL A 189 -12.99 7.29 -9.96
C VAL A 189 -12.57 5.82 -9.80
N PHE A 190 -11.37 5.45 -10.26
CA PHE A 190 -10.83 4.10 -10.11
C PHE A 190 -9.39 4.15 -9.64
N MET A 191 -9.05 3.27 -8.71
CA MET A 191 -7.67 3.06 -8.27
C MET A 191 -6.86 2.33 -9.33
N LYS A 192 -5.54 2.52 -9.29
CA LYS A 192 -4.62 1.94 -10.26
C LYS A 192 -4.58 0.42 -10.07
N PHE A 193 -4.87 -0.36 -11.11
CA PHE A 193 -4.60 -1.78 -11.15
C PHE A 193 -3.31 -2.01 -11.94
N ASP A 194 -3.37 -2.49 -13.19
CA ASP A 194 -2.24 -2.58 -14.11
C ASP A 194 -1.93 -1.28 -14.86
N GLN A 195 -2.80 -0.27 -14.73
CA GLN A 195 -2.66 0.99 -15.45
C GLN A 195 -1.41 1.76 -15.01
N LYS A 196 -0.91 2.65 -15.87
CA LYS A 196 0.23 3.54 -15.58
C LYS A 196 -0.23 4.76 -14.78
N GLU A 197 0.64 5.25 -13.90
CA GLU A 197 0.45 6.52 -13.21
C GLU A 197 0.50 7.69 -14.22
N THR A 198 -0.57 8.46 -14.31
CA THR A 198 -0.74 9.55 -15.29
C THR A 198 -0.92 10.93 -14.65
N ALA A 199 -1.03 11.03 -13.32
CA ALA A 199 -1.23 12.31 -12.66
C ALA A 199 -0.08 13.25 -12.99
N PRO A 200 -0.37 14.53 -13.29
CA PRO A 200 0.65 15.56 -13.34
C PRO A 200 1.47 15.54 -12.06
N ASP A 201 2.79 15.70 -12.21
CA ASP A 201 3.75 15.80 -11.11
C ASP A 201 3.81 14.60 -10.16
N ALA A 202 3.29 13.44 -10.58
CA ALA A 202 3.49 12.20 -9.86
C ALA A 202 4.98 11.80 -9.89
N PRO A 203 5.62 11.53 -8.74
CA PRO A 203 7.04 11.14 -8.67
C PRO A 203 7.31 9.81 -9.38
N ASN A 204 6.27 9.01 -9.62
CA ASN A 204 6.33 7.73 -10.33
C ASN A 204 5.50 7.72 -11.63
N LYS A 205 5.37 8.87 -12.31
CA LYS A 205 4.68 8.96 -13.60
C LYS A 205 5.17 7.89 -14.59
N GLY A 206 4.23 7.19 -15.21
CA GLY A 206 4.51 6.09 -16.14
C GLY A 206 4.74 4.72 -15.48
N GLN A 207 4.93 4.65 -14.16
CA GLN A 207 5.03 3.38 -13.44
C GLN A 207 3.68 2.66 -13.49
N PRO A 208 3.61 1.40 -13.97
CA PRO A 208 2.39 0.60 -13.89
C PRO A 208 2.04 0.35 -12.42
N GLY A 209 0.79 -0.04 -12.13
CA GLY A 209 0.53 -0.72 -10.87
C GLY A 209 0.87 -2.21 -10.99
N PHE A 210 0.00 -3.06 -10.47
CA PHE A 210 0.18 -4.51 -10.40
C PHE A 210 -1.17 -5.18 -10.15
N ASP A 211 -1.23 -6.48 -10.45
CA ASP A 211 -2.40 -7.34 -10.34
C ASP A 211 -2.23 -8.49 -9.32
N GLU A 212 -1.03 -8.63 -8.76
CA GLU A 212 -0.66 -9.56 -7.68
C GLU A 212 -0.02 -8.79 -6.52
N LEU A 213 -0.26 -9.18 -5.26
CA LEU A 213 0.34 -8.49 -4.09
C LEU A 213 1.86 -8.58 -4.06
N SER A 214 2.45 -9.62 -4.64
CA SER A 214 3.90 -9.69 -4.86
C SER A 214 4.44 -8.47 -5.64
N GLY A 215 3.58 -7.82 -6.44
CA GLY A 215 3.87 -6.56 -7.13
C GLY A 215 4.18 -5.41 -6.18
N ALA A 216 3.51 -5.31 -5.03
CA ALA A 216 3.79 -4.28 -4.03
C ALA A 216 5.23 -4.38 -3.51
N VAL A 217 5.63 -5.58 -3.11
CA VAL A 217 7.01 -5.87 -2.64
C VAL A 217 8.02 -5.57 -3.74
N LYS A 218 7.77 -6.00 -4.98
CA LYS A 218 8.65 -5.71 -6.13
C LYS A 218 8.83 -4.21 -6.35
N GLN A 219 7.75 -3.42 -6.26
CA GLN A 219 7.83 -1.96 -6.45
C GLN A 219 8.62 -1.29 -5.31
N LEU A 220 8.42 -1.70 -4.06
CA LEU A 220 9.21 -1.19 -2.92
C LEU A 220 10.69 -1.55 -3.04
N GLN A 221 11.01 -2.78 -3.43
CA GLN A 221 12.38 -3.21 -3.67
C GLN A 221 13.04 -2.46 -4.85
N ALA A 222 12.28 -2.21 -5.92
CA ALA A 222 12.74 -1.39 -7.03
C ALA A 222 13.02 0.06 -6.61
N ALA A 223 12.28 0.59 -5.64
CA ALA A 223 12.55 1.88 -5.00
C ALA A 223 13.73 1.85 -4.00
N GLY A 224 14.35 0.69 -3.80
CA GLY A 224 15.57 0.52 -3.01
C GLY A 224 15.36 0.03 -1.58
N PHE A 225 14.13 -0.25 -1.16
CA PHE A 225 13.87 -0.88 0.15
C PHE A 225 14.41 -2.31 0.17
N GLY A 226 14.92 -2.73 1.33
CA GLY A 226 15.34 -4.11 1.55
C GLY A 226 14.59 -4.73 2.73
N ILE A 227 14.16 -5.99 2.57
CA ILE A 227 13.38 -6.72 3.57
C ILE A 227 14.27 -7.81 4.13
N GLY A 228 14.83 -7.59 5.33
CA GLY A 228 15.84 -8.48 5.93
C GLY A 228 17.22 -8.44 5.27
N THR A 229 17.34 -7.76 4.12
CA THR A 229 18.55 -7.65 3.31
C THR A 229 18.83 -6.18 2.96
N LYS A 230 20.05 -5.90 2.50
CA LYS A 230 20.43 -4.56 2.04
C LYS A 230 19.74 -4.24 0.71
N GLY A 231 19.26 -3.01 0.56
CA GLY A 231 18.66 -2.50 -0.67
C GLY A 231 19.68 -2.06 -1.74
N LYS A 232 19.18 -1.54 -2.87
CA LYS A 232 19.97 -1.26 -4.09
C LYS A 232 20.90 -0.02 -4.01
N GLY A 233 20.99 0.67 -2.88
CA GLY A 233 21.79 1.90 -2.76
C GLY A 233 22.11 2.30 -1.31
N PRO A 234 22.65 3.53 -1.11
CA PRO A 234 22.86 4.11 0.22
C PRO A 234 21.58 4.09 1.05
N GLY A 235 21.72 3.81 2.34
CA GLY A 235 20.62 3.58 3.26
C GLY A 235 21.13 2.96 4.54
N ARG A 236 20.18 2.55 5.38
CA ARG A 236 20.49 1.86 6.64
C ARG A 236 19.34 0.96 7.07
N PHE A 237 19.67 0.02 7.95
CA PHE A 237 18.68 -0.79 8.60
C PHE A 237 17.96 -0.03 9.72
N PHE A 238 16.66 -0.26 9.80
CA PHE A 238 15.80 0.07 10.92
C PHE A 238 15.19 -1.22 11.45
N ASP A 239 15.11 -1.32 12.77
CA ASP A 239 14.44 -2.42 13.45
C ASP A 239 13.03 -1.98 13.85
N PHE A 240 12.02 -2.69 13.37
CA PHE A 240 10.62 -2.40 13.64
C PHE A 240 10.29 -2.44 15.13
N ASP A 241 10.84 -3.41 15.87
CA ASP A 241 10.53 -3.56 17.29
C ASP A 241 11.13 -2.42 18.12
N GLU A 242 12.19 -1.79 17.65
CA GLU A 242 12.70 -0.54 18.23
C GLU A 242 11.91 0.69 17.77
N VAL A 243 11.65 0.82 16.47
CA VAL A 243 10.94 1.98 15.93
C VAL A 243 9.52 2.09 16.49
N LYS A 244 8.79 0.97 16.64
CA LYS A 244 7.40 0.98 17.13
C LYS A 244 7.25 1.54 18.55
N LYS A 245 8.31 1.47 19.37
CA LYS A 245 8.31 2.04 20.73
C LYS A 245 8.23 3.57 20.69
N ASP A 246 8.77 4.16 19.62
CA ASP A 246 8.79 5.60 19.39
C ASP A 246 7.66 6.09 18.47
N THR A 247 6.78 5.18 18.00
CA THR A 247 5.65 5.56 17.15
C THR A 247 4.72 6.48 17.92
N PRO A 248 4.55 7.74 17.47
CA PRO A 248 3.84 8.72 18.25
C PRO A 248 2.33 8.40 18.33
N ASN A 249 1.64 9.05 19.25
CA ASN A 249 0.19 9.02 19.34
C ASN A 249 -0.34 10.45 19.23
N ASP A 250 -1.45 10.65 18.50
CA ASP A 250 -2.19 11.91 18.56
C ASP A 250 -3.46 11.67 19.39
N PRO A 251 -3.71 12.44 20.47
CA PRO A 251 -4.85 12.19 21.35
C PRO A 251 -6.21 12.45 20.69
N ASP A 252 -6.25 13.23 19.60
CA ASP A 252 -7.51 13.53 18.90
C ASP A 252 -7.76 12.55 17.74
N LEU A 253 -6.88 11.56 17.55
CA LEU A 253 -7.07 10.51 16.56
C LEU A 253 -8.22 9.60 17.01
N ASN A 254 -9.29 9.56 16.22
CA ASN A 254 -10.47 8.74 16.50
C ASN A 254 -10.30 7.34 15.91
N THR A 255 -9.34 6.59 16.44
CA THR A 255 -9.08 5.21 16.01
C THR A 255 -10.17 4.28 16.55
N PHE A 256 -10.81 3.52 15.66
CA PHE A 256 -11.65 2.39 16.02
C PHE A 256 -10.84 1.10 15.83
N LEU A 257 -10.91 0.20 16.82
CA LEU A 257 -10.28 -1.12 16.74
C LEU A 257 -11.36 -2.18 16.49
N PRO A 258 -11.06 -3.28 15.78
CA PRO A 258 -11.98 -4.40 15.67
C PRO A 258 -12.37 -4.88 17.07
N ASP A 259 -13.66 -5.19 17.28
CA ASP A 259 -14.11 -5.79 18.52
C ASP A 259 -13.29 -7.07 18.81
N ALA A 260 -12.79 -7.19 20.03
CA ALA A 260 -12.11 -8.39 20.48
C ALA A 260 -13.16 -9.50 20.65
N ASN A 261 -13.39 -10.27 19.57
CA ASN A 261 -14.20 -11.49 19.63
C ASN A 261 -13.47 -12.60 20.38
#